data_AF-A0A2D6HK72-F1
#
_entry.id   AF-A0A2D6HK72-F1
#
_cell.length_a   1.000
_cell.length_b   1.000
_cell.length_c   1.000
_cell.angle_alpha   90.00
_cell.angle_beta   90.00
_cell.angle_gamma   90.00
#
_symmetry.space_group_name_H-M   'P 1'
#
loop_
_entity.id
_entity.type
_entity.pdbx_description
1 polymer ?
#
loop_
_entity_poly.entity_id
_entity_poly.type
_entity_poly.pdbx_seq_one_letter_code
_entity_poly.pdbx_strand_id
1 'polypeptide(L)'
;MPLTRDAGLVPTWRGLIDVTCAILSGMRSITSTILILALAACTSERSPAPEETGDDPQAPAADATSGATASVSEHTVQCGCSIASVGHCGNYIEVAGEYLPIANGDEFGLGGMQWCGQGPVTVQASGEAAEGEFRLSSIE
;
A
#
# COMPACT_ATOMS: atom_id res chain seq x y z
N MET A 1 -9.37 -37.90 49.77
CA MET A 1 -10.27 -36.73 49.59
C MET A 1 -10.09 -36.22 48.16
N PRO A 2 -11.01 -36.50 47.23
CA PRO A 2 -10.95 -35.94 45.88
C PRO A 2 -11.59 -34.55 45.86
N LEU A 3 -10.82 -33.55 45.43
CA LEU A 3 -11.31 -32.20 45.18
C LEU A 3 -11.98 -32.18 43.79
N THR A 4 -13.31 -32.21 43.79
CA THR A 4 -14.15 -31.77 42.67
C THR A 4 -13.84 -30.30 42.37
N ARG A 5 -13.37 -30.01 41.16
CA ARG A 5 -13.20 -28.64 40.68
C ARG A 5 -14.19 -28.39 39.55
N ASP A 6 -15.09 -27.46 39.82
CA ASP A 6 -16.17 -26.95 38.99
C ASP A 6 -15.81 -26.72 37.52
N ALA A 7 -16.69 -27.24 36.67
CA ALA A 7 -16.82 -26.87 35.28
C ALA A 7 -17.47 -25.48 35.18
N GLY A 8 -16.66 -24.43 35.13
CA GLY A 8 -17.11 -23.10 34.76
C GLY A 8 -17.47 -23.05 33.28
N LEU A 9 -18.76 -22.91 32.98
CA LEU A 9 -19.25 -22.57 31.65
C LEU A 9 -18.66 -21.23 31.22
N VAL A 10 -17.80 -21.26 30.20
CA VAL A 10 -17.37 -20.07 29.47
C VAL A 10 -18.47 -19.73 28.45
N PRO A 11 -19.08 -18.53 28.49
CA PRO A 11 -20.04 -18.12 27.49
C PRO A 11 -19.36 -17.99 26.14
N THR A 12 -19.87 -18.71 25.15
CA THR A 12 -19.44 -18.69 23.75
C THR A 12 -19.85 -17.38 23.08
N TRP A 13 -18.93 -16.44 22.98
CA TRP A 13 -19.05 -15.15 22.26
C TRP A 13 -19.10 -15.27 20.73
N ARG A 14 -19.68 -16.35 20.20
CA ARG A 14 -19.63 -16.70 18.77
C ARG A 14 -20.80 -16.19 17.93
N GLY A 15 -21.68 -15.35 18.49
CA GLY A 15 -22.98 -15.03 17.87
C GLY A 15 -23.22 -13.60 17.41
N LEU A 16 -22.27 -12.67 17.58
CA LEU A 16 -22.55 -11.22 17.38
C LEU A 16 -21.64 -10.49 16.38
N ILE A 17 -20.67 -11.16 15.76
CA ILE A 17 -19.75 -10.51 14.79
C ILE A 17 -20.19 -10.73 13.33
N ASP A 18 -21.05 -11.70 13.04
CA ASP A 18 -21.46 -12.02 11.66
C ASP A 18 -22.43 -11.01 11.03
N VAL A 19 -23.15 -10.19 11.82
CA VAL A 19 -24.23 -9.34 11.28
C VAL A 19 -23.72 -7.99 10.75
N THR A 20 -22.53 -7.53 11.15
CA THR A 20 -21.98 -6.24 10.69
C THR A 20 -21.13 -6.35 9.43
N CYS A 21 -20.60 -7.52 9.08
CA CYS A 21 -19.72 -7.66 7.90
C CYS A 21 -20.49 -7.75 6.57
N ALA A 22 -21.75 -8.19 6.58
CA ALA A 22 -22.56 -8.30 5.37
C ALA A 22 -23.01 -6.93 4.80
N ILE A 23 -23.04 -5.87 5.63
CA ILE A 23 -23.49 -4.53 5.18
C ILE A 23 -22.34 -3.74 4.53
N LEU A 24 -21.07 -3.99 4.91
CA LEU A 24 -19.92 -3.28 4.31
C LEU A 24 -19.43 -3.87 2.98
N SER A 25 -19.69 -5.16 2.69
CA SER A 25 -19.35 -5.76 1.38
C SER A 25 -20.27 -5.32 0.23
N GLY A 26 -21.46 -4.78 0.53
CA GLY A 26 -22.43 -4.38 -0.50
C GLY A 26 -22.19 -2.98 -1.11
N MET A 27 -21.38 -2.13 -0.49
CA MET A 27 -21.25 -0.73 -0.88
C MET A 27 -19.97 -0.36 -1.64
N ARG A 28 -19.02 -1.29 -1.82
CA ARG A 28 -17.79 -1.02 -2.58
C ARG A 28 -17.89 -1.35 -4.08
N SER A 29 -18.97 -1.99 -4.53
CA SER A 29 -19.13 -2.40 -5.94
C SER A 29 -20.06 -1.49 -6.76
N ILE A 30 -20.83 -0.58 -6.13
CA ILE A 30 -21.81 0.27 -6.83
C ILE A 30 -21.26 1.69 -7.09
N THR A 31 -20.21 2.12 -6.39
CA THR A 31 -19.62 3.46 -6.55
C THR A 31 -18.62 3.58 -7.71
N SER A 32 -18.26 2.48 -8.38
CA SER A 32 -17.27 2.50 -9.49
C SER A 32 -17.87 2.45 -10.90
N THR A 33 -19.20 2.47 -11.06
CA THR A 33 -19.86 2.55 -12.39
C THR A 33 -20.46 3.91 -12.72
N ILE A 34 -20.41 4.89 -11.80
CA ILE A 34 -21.02 6.23 -12.01
C ILE A 34 -19.98 7.31 -12.42
N LEU A 35 -18.68 6.99 -12.46
CA LEU A 35 -17.62 7.95 -12.86
C LEU A 35 -17.16 7.80 -14.34
N ILE A 36 -18.00 7.23 -15.21
CA ILE A 36 -17.69 7.14 -16.67
C ILE A 36 -18.64 8.01 -17.51
N LEU A 37 -19.53 8.81 -16.88
CA LEU A 37 -20.52 9.64 -17.59
C LEU A 37 -20.25 11.16 -17.59
N ALA A 38 -19.02 11.61 -17.32
CA ALA A 38 -18.70 13.05 -17.20
C ALA A 38 -17.53 13.55 -18.07
N LEU A 39 -17.16 12.85 -19.15
CA LEU A 39 -16.12 13.32 -20.09
C LEU A 39 -16.65 13.61 -21.51
N ALA A 40 -17.96 13.60 -21.72
CA ALA A 40 -18.59 13.87 -23.02
C ALA A 40 -19.15 15.30 -23.15
N ALA A 41 -18.49 16.31 -22.58
CA ALA A 41 -18.89 17.71 -22.73
C ALA A 41 -17.70 18.70 -22.72
N CYS A 42 -16.66 18.41 -23.50
CA CYS A 42 -15.73 19.43 -24.00
C CYS A 42 -15.53 19.25 -25.50
N THR A 43 -16.62 19.42 -26.28
CA THR A 43 -16.57 19.57 -27.74
C THR A 43 -17.11 20.95 -28.10
N SER A 44 -16.29 21.99 -28.00
CA SER A 44 -16.48 23.34 -28.56
C SER A 44 -15.20 24.11 -28.23
N GLU A 45 -14.46 24.74 -29.12
CA GLU A 45 -14.78 25.29 -30.44
C GLU A 45 -13.50 25.33 -31.28
N ARG A 46 -13.66 24.98 -32.56
CA ARG A 46 -12.66 25.13 -33.62
C ARG A 46 -12.73 26.58 -34.11
N SER A 47 -11.69 27.37 -33.84
CA SER A 47 -11.50 28.68 -34.48
C SER A 47 -10.35 28.59 -35.50
N PRO A 48 -10.53 29.00 -36.76
CA PRO A 48 -9.48 28.96 -37.78
C PRO A 48 -8.60 30.22 -37.75
N ALA A 49 -7.28 29.99 -37.80
CA ALA A 49 -6.16 30.74 -38.41
C ALA A 49 -6.16 32.29 -38.38
N PRO A 50 -4.98 32.92 -38.17
CA PRO A 50 -4.05 33.06 -39.29
C PRO A 50 -2.59 32.73 -38.97
N GLU A 51 -1.87 32.44 -40.05
CA GLU A 51 -0.41 32.34 -40.16
C GLU A 51 0.27 33.55 -39.53
N GLU A 52 1.39 33.35 -38.83
CA GLU A 52 2.57 34.22 -38.94
C GLU A 52 3.85 33.39 -38.78
N THR A 53 4.68 33.49 -39.81
CA THR A 53 6.05 33.03 -39.90
C THR A 53 6.91 33.78 -38.89
N GLY A 54 7.57 33.06 -37.99
CA GLY A 54 8.51 33.60 -37.01
C GLY A 54 9.61 32.59 -36.70
N ASP A 55 10.70 32.71 -37.45
CA ASP A 55 12.00 32.06 -37.28
C ASP A 55 12.74 32.73 -36.10
N ASP A 56 13.02 32.01 -35.00
CA ASP A 56 14.19 32.19 -34.09
C ASP A 56 14.15 31.15 -32.92
N PRO A 57 15.24 30.96 -32.14
CA PRO A 57 16.24 29.91 -32.31
C PRO A 57 16.11 28.78 -31.27
N GLN A 58 16.66 27.62 -31.66
CA GLN A 58 16.71 26.38 -30.89
C GLN A 58 17.29 26.58 -29.48
N ALA A 59 16.42 26.56 -28.47
CA ALA A 59 16.79 26.47 -27.07
C ALA A 59 17.41 25.09 -26.78
N PRO A 60 18.46 25.00 -25.94
CA PRO A 60 19.10 23.73 -25.63
C PRO A 60 18.08 22.81 -24.96
N ALA A 61 17.92 21.62 -25.51
CA ALA A 61 17.21 20.52 -24.90
C ALA A 61 17.88 20.22 -23.55
N ALA A 62 17.28 20.72 -22.47
CA ALA A 62 17.62 20.28 -21.13
C ALA A 62 17.16 18.83 -21.03
N ASP A 63 18.13 17.93 -21.09
CA ASP A 63 18.03 16.52 -20.77
C ASP A 63 17.58 16.42 -19.30
N ALA A 64 16.27 16.51 -19.07
CA ALA A 64 15.66 16.20 -17.79
C ALA A 64 15.68 14.68 -17.65
N THR A 65 16.88 14.12 -17.44
CA THR A 65 17.03 12.83 -16.79
C THR A 65 16.44 13.00 -15.40
N SER A 66 15.14 12.74 -15.32
CA SER A 66 14.40 12.55 -14.08
C SER A 66 14.88 11.23 -13.50
N GLY A 67 16.12 11.22 -13.01
CA GLY A 67 16.58 10.19 -12.11
C GLY A 67 15.71 10.33 -10.88
N ALA A 68 14.71 9.46 -10.75
CA ALA A 68 13.92 9.35 -9.55
C ALA A 68 14.89 9.02 -8.42
N THR A 69 15.35 10.05 -7.70
CA THR A 69 16.06 9.88 -6.45
C THR A 69 15.07 9.20 -5.52
N ALA A 70 15.26 7.89 -5.31
CA ALA A 70 14.47 7.11 -4.37
C ALA A 70 14.49 7.86 -3.04
N SER A 71 13.34 8.41 -2.66
CA SER A 71 13.24 9.27 -1.49
C SER A 71 13.27 8.38 -0.25
N VAL A 72 14.36 8.45 0.52
CA VAL A 72 14.47 7.77 1.81
C VAL A 72 13.40 8.35 2.75
N SER A 73 12.58 7.47 3.30
CA SER A 73 11.50 7.83 4.22
C SER A 73 11.53 6.91 5.44
N GLU A 74 11.00 7.42 6.55
CA GLU A 74 10.84 6.64 7.76
C GLU A 74 9.62 5.73 7.60
N HIS A 75 9.82 4.43 7.82
CA HIS A 75 8.78 3.42 7.71
C HIS A 75 8.72 2.53 8.95
N THR A 76 7.53 2.05 9.28
CA THR A 76 7.35 0.99 10.27
C THR A 76 7.46 -0.36 9.58
N VAL A 77 8.38 -1.20 10.03
CA VAL A 77 8.54 -2.59 9.60
C VAL A 77 8.13 -3.54 10.71
N GLN A 78 7.53 -4.67 10.33
CA GLN A 78 7.02 -5.64 11.29
C GLN A 78 6.93 -7.04 10.69
N CYS A 79 6.99 -8.04 11.57
CA CYS A 79 6.72 -9.42 11.21
C CYS A 79 5.23 -9.68 10.95
N GLY A 80 4.92 -10.24 9.79
CA GLY A 80 3.56 -10.57 9.35
C GLY A 80 2.78 -11.47 10.30
N CYS A 81 3.44 -12.35 11.06
CA CYS A 81 2.75 -13.22 12.04
C CYS A 81 2.04 -12.40 13.13
N SER A 82 2.50 -11.18 13.40
CA SER A 82 1.95 -10.29 14.43
C SER A 82 0.93 -9.29 13.89
N ILE A 83 0.77 -9.21 12.57
CA ILE A 83 -0.16 -8.32 11.89
C ILE A 83 -1.46 -9.09 11.63
N ALA A 84 -2.53 -8.72 12.32
CA ALA A 84 -3.81 -9.44 12.27
C ALA A 84 -4.44 -9.50 10.85
N SER A 85 -4.18 -8.51 10.00
CA SER A 85 -4.69 -8.46 8.62
C SER A 85 -3.90 -9.31 7.61
N VAL A 86 -2.64 -9.66 7.91
CA VAL A 86 -1.75 -10.39 6.99
C VAL A 86 -1.96 -11.90 7.11
N GLY A 87 -1.97 -12.43 8.34
CA GLY A 87 -2.25 -13.84 8.60
C GLY A 87 -1.15 -14.84 8.20
N HIS A 88 0.04 -14.36 7.80
CA HIS A 88 1.20 -15.19 7.50
C HIS A 88 2.51 -14.50 7.88
N CYS A 89 3.55 -15.30 8.09
CA CYS A 89 4.85 -14.83 8.54
C CYS A 89 5.70 -14.31 7.39
N GLY A 90 6.42 -13.21 7.62
CA GLY A 90 7.26 -12.54 6.64
C GLY A 90 7.67 -11.15 7.12
N ASN A 91 8.49 -10.47 6.34
CA ASN A 91 8.89 -9.09 6.61
C ASN A 91 7.98 -8.14 5.84
N TYR A 92 7.32 -7.24 6.57
CA TYR A 92 6.40 -6.26 6.00
C TYR A 92 6.86 -4.85 6.34
N ILE A 93 6.54 -3.93 5.45
CA ILE A 93 6.78 -2.50 5.62
C ILE A 93 5.43 -1.77 5.47
N GLU A 94 5.19 -0.80 6.34
CA GLU A 94 4.01 0.04 6.29
C GLU A 94 4.22 1.19 5.31
N VAL A 95 3.34 1.27 4.31
CA VAL A 95 3.30 2.33 3.31
C VAL A 95 1.87 2.84 3.24
N ALA A 96 1.67 4.12 3.56
CA ALA A 96 0.36 4.77 3.56
C ALA A 96 -0.72 4.04 4.39
N GLY A 97 -0.34 3.43 5.52
CA GLY A 97 -1.25 2.70 6.41
C GLY A 97 -1.54 1.26 5.99
N GLU A 98 -0.88 0.74 4.95
CA GLU A 98 -0.98 -0.64 4.50
C GLU A 98 0.35 -1.37 4.67
N TYR A 99 0.29 -2.62 5.13
CA TYR A 99 1.48 -3.48 5.26
C TYR A 99 1.72 -4.24 3.97
N LEU A 100 2.80 -3.89 3.29
CA LEU A 100 3.23 -4.54 2.05
C LEU A 100 4.38 -5.52 2.35
N PRO A 101 4.39 -6.73 1.77
CA PRO A 101 5.53 -7.64 1.86
C PRO A 101 6.73 -7.03 1.13
N ILE A 102 7.92 -7.25 1.68
CA ILE A 102 9.16 -6.80 1.05
C ILE A 102 9.63 -7.85 0.03
N ALA A 103 9.53 -7.54 -1.26
CA ALA A 103 9.74 -8.49 -2.35
C ALA A 103 11.20 -8.97 -2.49
N ASN A 104 12.16 -8.07 -2.26
CA ASN A 104 13.60 -8.33 -2.42
C ASN A 104 14.36 -8.25 -1.08
N GLY A 105 13.71 -8.63 0.01
CA GLY A 105 14.31 -8.55 1.35
C GLY A 105 15.61 -9.34 1.50
N ASP A 106 15.75 -10.46 0.79
CA ASP A 106 16.97 -11.30 0.81
C ASP A 106 18.22 -10.52 0.36
N GLU A 107 18.08 -9.60 -0.61
CA GLU A 107 19.18 -8.77 -1.12
C GLU A 107 19.71 -7.79 -0.06
N PHE A 108 18.89 -7.48 0.94
CA PHE A 108 19.20 -6.57 2.05
C PHE A 108 19.41 -7.31 3.38
N GLY A 109 19.61 -8.63 3.35
CA GLY A 109 19.84 -9.43 4.55
C GLY A 109 18.60 -9.67 5.42
N LEU A 110 17.40 -9.50 4.86
CA LEU A 110 16.12 -9.70 5.55
C LEU A 110 15.58 -11.13 5.43
N GLY A 111 16.24 -12.05 4.72
CA GLY A 111 15.75 -13.43 4.50
C GLY A 111 15.45 -14.25 5.75
N GLY A 112 15.98 -13.84 6.91
CA GLY A 112 15.79 -14.52 8.20
C GLY A 112 14.56 -14.10 9.01
N MET A 113 13.59 -13.39 8.43
CA MET A 113 12.44 -12.83 9.18
C MET A 113 12.89 -11.96 10.37
N GLN A 114 13.78 -11.00 10.11
CA GLN A 114 14.53 -10.26 11.13
C GLN A 114 13.66 -9.62 12.22
N TRP A 115 12.44 -9.24 11.90
CA TRP A 115 11.54 -8.53 12.83
C TRP A 115 10.57 -9.43 13.58
N CYS A 116 10.62 -10.75 13.37
CA CYS A 116 9.77 -11.67 14.13
C CYS A 116 10.21 -11.73 15.60
N GLY A 117 9.26 -11.47 16.50
CA GLY A 117 9.48 -11.37 17.94
C GLY A 117 9.93 -10.00 18.45
N GLN A 118 10.19 -9.03 17.56
CA GLN A 118 10.66 -7.68 17.95
C GLN A 118 9.54 -6.63 18.07
N GLY A 119 8.34 -6.93 17.55
CA GLY A 119 7.25 -5.96 17.45
C GLY A 119 7.44 -4.99 16.27
N PRO A 120 6.67 -3.89 16.20
CA PRO A 120 6.88 -2.84 15.21
C PRO A 120 8.23 -2.13 15.44
N VAL A 121 9.02 -1.99 14.39
CA VAL A 121 10.32 -1.30 14.40
C VAL A 121 10.29 -0.18 13.36
N THR A 122 10.85 0.97 13.69
CA THR A 122 10.98 2.08 12.75
C THR A 122 12.35 2.04 12.09
N VAL A 123 12.40 2.12 10.76
CA VAL A 123 13.63 2.09 9.95
C VAL A 123 13.62 3.21 8.91
N GLN A 124 14.79 3.60 8.43
CA GLN A 124 14.90 4.46 7.25
C GLN A 124 15.01 3.55 6.02
N ALA A 125 14.05 3.64 5.10
CA ALA A 125 14.06 2.84 3.89
C ALA A 125 13.72 3.68 2.66
N SER A 126 14.28 3.30 1.52
CA SER A 126 13.86 3.81 0.21
C SER A 126 13.42 2.64 -0.66
N GLY A 127 12.48 2.89 -1.55
CA GLY A 127 11.92 1.86 -2.41
C GLY A 127 10.66 2.30 -3.12
N GLU A 128 10.01 1.35 -3.77
CA GLU A 128 8.77 1.56 -4.50
C GLU A 128 7.72 0.50 -4.13
N ALA A 129 6.47 0.95 -3.95
CA ALA A 129 5.33 0.06 -3.81
C ALA A 129 4.74 -0.23 -5.20
N ALA A 130 4.79 -1.48 -5.63
CA ALA A 130 4.25 -1.92 -6.92
C ALA A 130 3.64 -3.31 -6.78
N GLU A 131 2.50 -3.55 -7.45
CA GLU A 131 1.84 -4.87 -7.51
C GLU A 131 1.48 -5.48 -6.14
N GLY A 132 1.28 -4.63 -5.11
CA GLY A 132 0.96 -5.09 -3.75
C GLY A 132 2.18 -5.52 -2.94
N GLU A 133 3.39 -5.22 -3.40
CA GLU A 133 4.64 -5.48 -2.70
C GLU A 133 5.50 -4.21 -2.62
N PHE A 134 6.47 -4.18 -1.71
CA PHE A 134 7.46 -3.12 -1.62
C PHE A 134 8.83 -3.63 -2.07
N ARG A 135 9.42 -2.96 -3.06
CA ARG A 135 10.79 -3.22 -3.53
C ARG A 135 11.75 -2.24 -2.87
N LEU A 136 12.61 -2.76 -2.00
CA LEU A 136 13.66 -1.98 -1.35
C LEU A 136 14.72 -1.56 -2.36
N SER A 137 15.14 -0.31 -2.23
CA SER A 137 16.36 0.25 -2.84
C SER A 137 17.44 0.48 -1.79
N SER A 138 17.07 0.84 -0.55
CA SER A 138 17.97 0.94 0.60
C SER A 138 17.23 0.73 1.92
N ILE A 139 17.92 0.29 2.97
CA ILE A 139 17.42 0.23 4.34
C ILE A 139 18.58 0.48 5.33
N GLU A 140 18.32 1.25 6.38
CA GLU A 140 19.27 1.59 7.47
C GLU A 140 18.65 1.33 8.85
#